data_AF-A0A6N2EN23-F1
#
_entry.id   AF-A0A6N2EN23-F1
#
_cell.length_a   1.000
_cell.length_b   1.000
_cell.length_c   1.000
_cell.angle_alpha   90.00
_cell.angle_beta   90.00
_cell.angle_gamma   90.00
#
_symmetry.space_group_name_H-M   'P 1'
#
loop_
_entity.id
_entity.type
_entity.pdbx_description
1 polymer ?
#
loop_
_entity_poly.entity_id
_entity_poly.type
_entity_poly.pdbx_seq_one_letter_code
_entity_poly.pdbx_strand_id
1 'polypeptide(L)'
;MNNSTPNPSGSGAELEAGTITRLFRLGLSGPRRPVDALIDRLGAPDSEAWLERAMERAPQVGGADPAGAMLRGADTDTLSRIKSTGKKLLADAGTEDHRLTGLALYFFAVASALAHHDTVICSRTREELHPVLLDLAAVCPARWAELCTNAAANASGER
;
A
#
# COMPACT_ATOMS: atom_id res chain seq x y z
N MET A 1 -51.45 11.60 -44.02
CA MET A 1 -50.56 10.42 -44.15
C MET A 1 -49.26 10.79 -43.46
N ASN A 2 -49.12 10.45 -42.18
CA ASN A 2 -47.97 10.85 -41.36
C ASN A 2 -46.97 9.69 -41.33
N ASN A 3 -45.73 9.98 -41.73
CA ASN A 3 -44.61 9.04 -41.70
C ASN A 3 -44.08 8.93 -40.26
N SER A 4 -44.13 7.72 -39.70
CA SER A 4 -43.42 7.33 -38.48
C SER A 4 -42.02 6.85 -38.83
N THR A 5 -40.99 7.52 -38.32
CA THR A 5 -39.63 6.99 -38.19
C THR A 5 -39.41 6.49 -36.75
N PRO A 6 -38.90 5.27 -36.54
CA PRO A 6 -38.47 4.83 -35.21
C PRO A 6 -37.07 5.37 -34.90
N ASN A 7 -36.90 5.84 -33.67
CA ASN A 7 -35.63 6.25 -33.10
C ASN A 7 -34.87 5.00 -32.60
N PRO A 8 -33.59 4.75 -32.96
CA PRO A 8 -32.81 3.69 -32.37
C PRO A 8 -32.27 4.16 -31.00
N SER A 9 -32.89 3.68 -29.92
CA SER A 9 -32.33 3.81 -28.57
C SER A 9 -30.98 3.10 -28.51
N GLY A 10 -29.90 3.88 -28.51
CA GLY A 10 -28.57 3.42 -28.14
C GLY A 10 -28.56 2.95 -26.69
N SER A 11 -28.22 1.70 -26.48
CA SER A 11 -27.90 1.14 -25.15
C SER A 11 -26.90 0.01 -25.37
N GLY A 12 -25.63 0.38 -25.55
CA GLY A 12 -24.55 -0.57 -25.78
C GLY A 12 -23.18 -0.11 -25.29
N ALA A 13 -23.07 0.99 -24.55
CA ALA A 13 -21.77 1.61 -24.25
C ALA A 13 -21.58 2.06 -22.79
N GLU A 14 -22.28 1.47 -21.84
CA GLU A 14 -21.91 1.56 -20.42
C GLU A 14 -21.80 0.15 -19.83
N LEU A 15 -20.86 -0.62 -20.37
CA LEU A 15 -20.19 -1.61 -19.55
C LEU A 15 -19.43 -0.82 -18.48
N GLU A 16 -20.10 -0.65 -17.34
CA GLU A 16 -19.60 -0.01 -16.13
C GLU A 16 -18.11 -0.33 -15.95
N ALA A 17 -17.25 0.69 -15.92
CA ALA A 17 -15.80 0.50 -15.77
C ALA A 17 -15.46 -0.38 -14.54
N GLY A 18 -16.31 -0.35 -13.51
CA GLY A 18 -16.24 -1.23 -12.34
C GLY A 18 -16.46 -2.71 -12.65
N THR A 19 -17.36 -3.05 -13.58
CA THR A 19 -17.63 -4.42 -14.02
C THR A 19 -16.48 -4.98 -14.85
N ILE A 20 -15.88 -4.18 -15.75
CA ILE A 20 -14.68 -4.58 -16.50
C ILE A 20 -13.49 -4.80 -15.56
N THR A 21 -13.30 -3.91 -14.58
CA THR A 21 -12.22 -4.05 -13.58
C THR A 21 -12.40 -5.30 -12.72
N ARG A 22 -13.63 -5.64 -12.34
CA ARG A 22 -13.92 -6.90 -11.61
C ARG A 22 -13.66 -8.14 -12.46
N LEU A 23 -14.03 -8.13 -13.73
CA LEU A 23 -13.80 -9.25 -14.65
C LEU A 23 -12.30 -9.46 -14.95
N PHE A 24 -11.52 -8.39 -15.07
CA PHE A 24 -10.06 -8.48 -15.16
C PHE A 24 -9.42 -9.04 -13.87
N ARG A 25 -9.90 -8.62 -12.69
CA ARG A 25 -9.46 -9.19 -11.40
C ARG A 25 -9.79 -10.70 -11.28
N LEU A 26 -10.88 -11.18 -11.88
CA LEU A 26 -11.26 -12.61 -11.91
C LEU A 26 -10.37 -13.46 -12.83
N GLY A 27 -9.88 -12.89 -13.94
CA GLY A 27 -9.00 -13.61 -14.89
C GLY A 27 -7.54 -13.74 -14.42
N LEU A 28 -7.11 -12.92 -13.45
CA LEU A 28 -5.75 -12.86 -12.94
C LEU A 28 -5.60 -13.50 -11.55
N SER A 29 -6.49 -14.43 -11.18
CA SER A 29 -6.64 -15.05 -9.85
C SER A 29 -5.44 -15.89 -9.38
N GLY A 30 -4.26 -15.29 -9.27
CA GLY A 30 -3.23 -15.77 -8.36
C GLY A 30 -3.67 -15.57 -6.90
N PRO A 31 -3.05 -16.26 -5.94
CA PRO A 31 -3.36 -16.08 -4.53
C PRO A 31 -3.16 -14.61 -4.14
N ARG A 32 -4.21 -14.00 -3.58
CA ARG A 32 -4.19 -12.61 -3.13
C ARG A 32 -3.07 -12.38 -2.12
N ARG A 33 -2.20 -11.40 -2.38
CA ARG A 33 -1.09 -11.07 -1.49
C ARG A 33 -1.63 -10.31 -0.27
N PRO A 34 -1.06 -10.49 0.93
CA PRO A 34 -1.50 -9.74 2.11
C PRO A 34 -1.48 -8.21 1.94
N VAL A 35 -0.54 -7.70 1.13
CA VAL A 35 -0.43 -6.26 0.81
C VAL A 35 -1.59 -5.74 -0.03
N ASP A 36 -2.28 -6.60 -0.79
CA ASP A 36 -3.40 -6.17 -1.65
C ASP A 36 -4.60 -5.66 -0.81
N ALA A 37 -4.74 -6.14 0.43
CA ALA A 37 -5.74 -5.60 1.36
C ALA A 37 -5.36 -4.20 1.87
N LEU A 38 -4.07 -3.96 2.09
CA LEU A 38 -3.56 -2.64 2.46
C LEU A 38 -3.68 -1.66 1.28
N ILE A 39 -3.38 -2.10 0.06
CA ILE A 39 -3.55 -1.31 -1.16
C ILE A 39 -5.01 -0.90 -1.34
N ASP A 40 -5.95 -1.84 -1.25
CA ASP A 40 -7.39 -1.55 -1.33
C ASP A 40 -7.81 -0.55 -0.23
N ARG A 41 -7.26 -0.66 0.99
CA ARG A 41 -7.54 0.28 2.08
C ARG A 41 -7.01 1.68 1.82
N LEU A 42 -5.80 1.78 1.27
CA LEU A 42 -5.15 3.05 0.95
C LEU A 42 -5.78 3.73 -0.28
N GLY A 43 -6.43 2.96 -1.16
CA GLY A 43 -7.22 3.50 -2.27
C GLY A 43 -8.59 4.07 -1.88
N ALA A 44 -9.01 3.95 -0.61
CA ALA A 44 -10.29 4.48 -0.16
C ALA A 44 -10.23 6.02 0.03
N PRO A 45 -11.36 6.76 -0.09
CA PRO A 45 -11.37 8.21 0.01
C PRO A 45 -10.87 8.79 1.35
N ASP A 46 -10.95 8.02 2.43
CA ASP A 46 -10.54 8.41 3.78
C ASP A 46 -9.13 7.91 4.16
N SER A 47 -8.34 7.46 3.18
CA SER A 47 -7.07 6.76 3.41
C SER A 47 -6.03 7.60 4.15
N GLU A 48 -5.95 8.90 3.86
CA GLU A 48 -5.02 9.81 4.54
C GLU A 48 -5.34 9.91 6.03
N ALA A 49 -6.58 10.23 6.37
CA ALA A 49 -7.04 10.31 7.76
C ALA A 49 -6.95 8.95 8.48
N TRP A 50 -7.16 7.85 7.76
CA TRP A 50 -6.95 6.52 8.31
C TRP A 50 -5.49 6.23 8.61
N LEU A 51 -4.60 6.50 7.65
CA LEU A 51 -3.18 6.20 7.79
C LEU A 51 -2.55 7.03 8.90
N GLU A 52 -2.94 8.31 9.02
CA GLU A 52 -2.53 9.17 10.14
C GLU A 52 -2.93 8.53 11.48
N ARG A 53 -4.21 8.19 11.67
CA ARG A 53 -4.68 7.53 12.91
C ARG A 53 -4.02 6.17 13.15
N ALA A 54 -3.77 5.40 12.10
CA ALA A 54 -3.09 4.11 12.20
C ALA A 54 -1.66 4.28 12.72
N MET A 55 -0.96 5.32 12.26
CA MET A 55 0.38 5.65 12.73
C MET A 55 0.41 6.25 14.13
N GLU A 56 -0.56 7.11 14.48
CA GLU A 56 -0.70 7.65 15.84
C GLU A 56 -0.97 6.56 16.89
N ARG A 57 -1.76 5.55 16.53
CA ARG A 57 -2.09 4.41 17.40
C ARG A 57 -1.00 3.34 17.41
N ALA A 58 -0.03 3.41 16.49
CA ALA A 58 1.05 2.45 16.46
C ALA A 58 1.87 2.53 17.76
N PRO A 59 2.28 1.39 18.33
CA PRO A 59 3.15 1.39 19.50
C PRO A 59 4.45 2.15 19.19
N GLN A 60 4.80 3.07 20.07
CA GLN A 60 6.06 3.79 20.02
C GLN A 60 7.23 2.81 20.11
N VAL A 61 8.30 3.08 19.34
CA VAL A 61 9.47 2.20 19.30
C VAL A 61 10.68 2.97 19.79
N GLY A 62 11.17 2.63 20.98
CA GLY A 62 12.30 3.34 21.59
C GLY A 62 12.01 4.81 21.89
N GLY A 63 10.74 5.17 22.13
CA GLY A 63 10.32 6.55 22.36
C GLY A 63 10.18 7.39 21.09
N ALA A 64 10.38 6.80 19.90
CA ALA A 64 10.19 7.46 18.63
C ALA A 64 8.79 7.21 18.05
N ASP A 65 8.20 8.28 17.53
CA ASP A 65 7.01 8.24 16.68
C ASP A 65 7.34 7.46 15.39
N PRO A 66 6.68 6.32 15.12
CA PRO A 66 6.98 5.49 13.96
C PRO A 66 6.88 6.23 12.63
N ALA A 67 5.85 7.08 12.44
CA ALA A 67 5.68 7.79 11.18
C ALA A 67 6.81 8.78 10.93
N GLY A 68 7.09 9.63 11.91
CA GLY A 68 8.20 10.57 11.85
C GLY A 68 9.55 9.86 11.69
N ALA A 69 9.78 8.74 12.37
CA ALA A 69 11.00 7.96 12.25
C ALA A 69 11.20 7.41 10.83
N MET A 70 10.17 6.82 10.22
CA MET A 70 10.24 6.28 8.86
C MET A 70 10.43 7.37 7.80
N LEU A 71 9.64 8.46 7.88
CA LEU A 71 9.69 9.56 6.90
C LEU A 71 10.98 10.38 6.97
N ARG A 72 11.67 10.41 8.13
CA ARG A 72 12.97 11.08 8.29
C ARG A 72 14.17 10.16 8.05
N GLY A 73 13.94 8.87 7.80
CA GLY A 73 15.02 7.90 7.63
C GLY A 73 15.80 7.63 8.91
N ALA A 74 15.12 7.22 9.98
CA ALA A 74 15.76 6.70 11.20
C ALA A 74 16.75 5.57 10.87
N ASP A 75 17.67 5.29 11.79
CA ASP A 75 18.67 4.24 11.62
C ASP A 75 18.03 2.84 11.39
N THR A 76 18.77 1.95 10.75
CA THR A 76 18.29 0.62 10.35
C THR A 76 17.87 -0.26 11.54
N ASP A 77 18.42 -0.04 12.73
CA ASP A 77 18.02 -0.79 13.94
C ASP A 77 16.65 -0.33 14.42
N THR A 78 16.42 0.98 14.47
CA THR A 78 15.11 1.57 14.76
C THR A 78 14.06 1.10 13.76
N LEU A 79 14.35 1.15 12.45
CA LEU A 79 13.44 0.66 11.41
C LEU A 79 13.17 -0.84 11.54
N SER A 80 14.19 -1.64 11.88
CA SER A 80 14.03 -3.08 12.13
C SER A 80 13.13 -3.38 13.33
N ARG A 81 13.18 -2.54 14.37
CA ARG A 81 12.26 -2.64 15.52
C ARG A 81 10.83 -2.25 15.13
N ILE A 82 10.64 -1.16 14.37
CA ILE A 82 9.31 -0.75 13.85
C ILE A 82 8.70 -1.87 13.00
N LYS A 83 9.46 -2.42 12.06
CA LYS A 83 9.05 -3.59 11.25
C LYS A 83 8.62 -4.76 12.14
N SER A 84 9.39 -5.05 13.19
CA SER A 84 9.10 -6.15 14.12
C SER A 84 7.85 -5.89 14.95
N THR A 85 7.61 -4.65 15.37
CA THR A 85 6.34 -4.22 15.99
C THR A 85 5.17 -4.43 15.03
N GLY A 86 5.30 -4.07 13.76
CA GLY A 86 4.29 -4.35 12.74
C GLY A 86 3.97 -5.84 12.59
N LYS A 87 4.99 -6.71 12.62
CA LYS A 87 4.79 -8.18 12.62
C LYS A 87 4.05 -8.68 13.85
N LYS A 88 4.33 -8.13 15.04
CA LYS A 88 3.62 -8.49 16.28
C LYS A 88 2.16 -8.06 16.21
N LEU A 89 1.89 -6.81 15.81
CA LEU A 89 0.52 -6.33 15.59
C LEU A 89 -0.25 -7.17 14.58
N LEU A 90 0.41 -7.63 13.52
CA LEU A 90 -0.20 -8.52 12.54
C LEU A 90 -0.58 -9.88 13.14
N ALA A 91 0.27 -10.44 14.00
CA ALA A 91 0.04 -11.73 14.66
C ALA A 91 -1.06 -11.64 15.74
N ASP A 92 -1.10 -10.52 16.46
CA ASP A 92 -2.03 -10.28 17.58
C ASP A 92 -3.31 -9.54 17.14
N ALA A 93 -3.55 -9.41 15.84
CA ALA A 93 -4.63 -8.60 15.30
C ALA A 93 -6.01 -9.17 15.65
N GLY A 94 -6.70 -8.54 16.60
CA GLY A 94 -8.10 -8.83 16.92
C GLY A 94 -9.12 -8.20 15.95
N THR A 95 -8.68 -7.27 15.10
CA THR A 95 -9.51 -6.57 14.12
C THR A 95 -8.78 -6.41 12.80
N GLU A 96 -9.52 -6.24 11.71
CA GLU A 96 -8.95 -5.95 10.38
C GLU A 96 -8.13 -4.65 10.39
N ASP A 97 -8.58 -3.63 11.13
CA ASP A 97 -7.88 -2.36 11.26
C ASP A 97 -6.50 -2.51 11.92
N HIS A 98 -6.41 -3.32 12.98
CA HIS A 98 -5.13 -3.66 13.60
C HIS A 98 -4.22 -4.45 12.65
N ARG A 99 -4.80 -5.40 11.90
CA ARG A 99 -4.07 -6.18 10.89
C ARG A 99 -3.46 -5.27 9.83
N LEU A 100 -4.25 -4.35 9.28
CA LEU A 100 -3.81 -3.40 8.25
C LEU A 100 -2.81 -2.38 8.80
N THR A 101 -2.96 -1.94 10.05
CA THR A 101 -1.96 -1.10 10.74
C THR A 101 -0.62 -1.83 10.87
N GLY A 102 -0.63 -3.10 11.26
CA GLY A 102 0.57 -3.94 11.33
C GLY A 102 1.26 -4.10 9.97
N LEU A 103 0.48 -4.30 8.90
CA LEU A 103 1.00 -4.34 7.53
C LEU A 103 1.60 -3.00 7.09
N ALA A 104 0.94 -1.89 7.38
CA ALA A 104 1.43 -0.55 7.07
C ALA A 104 2.79 -0.29 7.73
N LEU A 105 2.91 -0.54 9.04
CA LEU A 105 4.18 -0.41 9.76
C LEU A 105 5.27 -1.29 9.18
N TYR A 106 4.95 -2.54 8.85
CA TYR A 106 5.90 -3.46 8.26
C TYR A 106 6.43 -2.96 6.91
N PHE A 107 5.53 -2.64 5.98
CA PHE A 107 5.92 -2.25 4.62
C PHE A 107 6.59 -0.89 4.58
N PHE A 108 6.12 0.09 5.36
CA PHE A 108 6.74 1.41 5.38
C PHE A 108 8.10 1.43 6.08
N ALA A 109 8.33 0.57 7.07
CA ALA A 109 9.67 0.44 7.66
C ALA A 109 10.66 -0.17 6.65
N VAL A 110 10.22 -1.15 5.86
CA VAL A 110 11.02 -1.72 4.76
C VAL A 110 11.27 -0.67 3.67
N ALA A 111 10.24 0.08 3.27
CA ALA A 111 10.36 1.16 2.29
C ALA A 111 11.34 2.23 2.78
N SER A 112 11.27 2.64 4.04
CA SER A 112 12.19 3.61 4.65
C SER A 112 13.63 3.10 4.65
N ALA A 113 13.86 1.83 5.02
CA ALA A 113 15.21 1.26 4.99
C ALA A 113 15.81 1.23 3.58
N LEU A 114 15.00 0.89 2.57
CA LEU A 114 15.41 0.94 1.18
C LEU A 114 15.66 2.38 0.71
N ALA A 115 14.70 3.29 0.89
CA ALA A 115 14.77 4.66 0.38
C ALA A 115 15.95 5.46 0.96
N HIS A 116 16.17 5.35 2.28
CA HIS A 116 17.17 6.16 2.99
C HIS A 116 18.54 5.49 3.12
N HIS A 117 18.59 4.16 3.21
CA HIS A 117 19.81 3.42 3.54
C HIS A 117 20.20 2.37 2.50
N ASP A 118 19.45 2.25 1.39
CA ASP A 118 19.63 1.22 0.37
C ASP A 118 19.76 -0.20 0.98
N THR A 119 19.03 -0.48 2.05
CA THR A 119 19.17 -1.71 2.83
C THR A 119 17.84 -2.47 2.92
N VAL A 120 17.89 -3.77 2.64
CA VAL A 120 16.74 -4.67 2.80
C VAL A 120 16.76 -5.23 4.22
N ILE A 121 15.77 -4.85 5.04
CA ILE A 121 15.63 -5.32 6.43
C ILE A 121 14.63 -6.47 6.60
N CYS A 122 14.25 -7.15 5.51
CA CYS A 122 13.34 -8.30 5.55
C CYS A 122 13.89 -9.47 4.73
N SER A 123 13.18 -10.60 4.72
CA SER A 123 13.61 -11.81 4.01
C SER A 123 13.26 -11.81 2.52
N ARG A 124 12.48 -10.83 2.05
CA ARG A 124 12.10 -10.72 0.64
C ARG A 124 13.23 -10.10 -0.16
N THR A 125 13.39 -10.51 -1.42
CA THR A 125 14.41 -9.93 -2.30
C THR A 125 14.00 -8.54 -2.78
N ARG A 126 14.94 -7.79 -3.36
CA ARG A 126 14.63 -6.48 -3.95
C ARG A 126 13.65 -6.61 -5.12
N GLU A 127 13.80 -7.66 -5.94
CA GLU A 127 12.92 -7.96 -7.07
C GLU A 127 11.48 -8.26 -6.61
N GLU A 128 11.30 -8.94 -5.47
CA GLU A 128 9.98 -9.20 -4.90
C GLU A 128 9.36 -7.94 -4.28
N LEU A 129 10.17 -7.04 -3.73
CA LEU A 129 9.72 -5.81 -3.09
C LEU A 129 9.36 -4.72 -4.11
N HIS A 130 10.10 -4.63 -5.22
CA HIS A 130 9.92 -3.60 -6.24
C HIS A 130 8.47 -3.43 -6.71
N PRO A 131 7.76 -4.45 -7.22
CA PRO A 131 6.38 -4.28 -7.68
C PRO A 131 5.43 -3.93 -6.53
N VAL A 132 5.67 -4.43 -5.32
CA VAL A 132 4.84 -4.10 -4.15
C VAL A 132 4.98 -2.64 -3.75
N LEU A 133 6.20 -2.09 -3.81
CA LEU A 133 6.46 -0.70 -3.49
C LEU A 133 5.85 0.25 -4.52
N LEU A 134 5.86 -0.13 -5.81
CA LEU A 134 5.16 0.63 -6.86
C LEU A 134 3.63 0.62 -6.65
N ASP A 135 3.05 -0.55 -6.35
CA ASP A 135 1.62 -0.67 -6.09
C ASP A 135 1.20 0.22 -4.90
N LEU A 136 2.02 0.24 -3.83
CA LEU A 136 1.79 1.12 -2.67
C LEU A 136 1.95 2.59 -3.05
N ALA A 137 3.00 2.96 -3.80
CA ALA A 137 3.24 4.33 -4.22
C ALA A 137 2.04 4.92 -4.99
N ALA A 138 1.36 4.10 -5.80
CA ALA A 138 0.22 4.53 -6.60
C ALA A 138 -1.05 4.87 -5.78
N VAL A 139 -1.17 4.38 -4.55
CA VAL A 139 -2.39 4.56 -3.72
C VAL A 139 -2.12 5.30 -2.40
N CYS A 140 -0.87 5.46 -2.01
CA CYS A 140 -0.48 6.11 -0.77
C CYS A 140 -0.73 7.64 -0.79
N PRO A 141 -0.99 8.26 0.37
CA PRO A 141 -0.91 9.71 0.51
C PRO A 141 0.48 10.24 0.15
N ALA A 142 0.57 11.49 -0.31
CA ALA A 142 1.74 12.04 -1.03
C ALA A 142 3.10 11.73 -0.40
N ARG A 143 3.26 11.96 0.92
CA ARG A 143 4.55 11.74 1.62
C ARG A 143 4.96 10.26 1.65
N TRP A 144 3.99 9.36 1.75
CA TRP A 144 4.21 7.92 1.75
C TRP A 144 4.40 7.39 0.33
N ALA A 145 3.72 7.99 -0.65
CA ALA A 145 3.92 7.69 -2.06
C ALA A 145 5.35 8.02 -2.51
N GLU A 146 5.87 9.18 -2.10
CA GLU A 146 7.27 9.57 -2.36
C GLU A 146 8.25 8.58 -1.72
N LEU A 147 8.04 8.21 -0.44
CA LEU A 147 8.85 7.20 0.25
C LEU A 147 8.88 5.87 -0.52
N CYS A 148 7.70 5.36 -0.92
CA CYS A 148 7.58 4.12 -1.67
C CYS A 148 8.22 4.19 -3.06
N THR A 149 8.09 5.33 -3.74
CA THR A 149 8.71 5.56 -5.07
C THR A 149 10.22 5.51 -4.97
N ASN A 150 10.81 6.21 -3.98
CA ASN A 150 12.25 6.21 -3.75
C ASN A 150 12.76 4.80 -3.36
N ALA A 151 11.99 4.09 -2.53
CA ALA A 151 12.31 2.71 -2.16
C ALA A 151 12.27 1.76 -3.38
N ALA A 152 11.31 1.94 -4.28
CA ALA A 152 11.20 1.15 -5.51
C ALA A 152 12.40 1.39 -6.43
N ALA A 153 12.79 2.65 -6.68
CA ALA A 153 13.96 2.98 -7.48
C ALA A 153 15.27 2.36 -6.93
N ASN A 154 15.41 2.29 -5.59
CA ASN A 154 16.54 1.62 -4.98
C ASN A 154 16.44 0.09 -5.12
N ALA A 155 15.23 -0.47 -5.09
CA ALA A 155 15.02 -1.91 -5.29
C ALA A 155 15.33 -2.37 -6.73
N SER A 156 15.11 -1.54 -7.75
CA SER A 156 15.45 -1.86 -9.15
C SER A 156 16.96 -1.79 -9.45
N GLY A 157 17.75 -1.15 -8.59
CA GLY A 157 19.19 -0.97 -8.79
C GLY A 157 19.55 0.16 -9.77
N GLU A 158 18.62 1.06 -10.08
CA GLU A 158 18.78 2.14 -11.07
C GLU A 158 19.56 3.37 -10.54
N ARG A 159 20.69 3.19 -9.87
CA ARG A 159 21.54 4.31 -9.39
C ARG A 159 22.88 4.43 -10.11
#